data_AF-A0A919V8I3-F1
#
_entry.id   AF-A0A919V8I3-F1
#
_cell.length_a   1.000
_cell.length_b   1.000
_cell.length_c   1.000
_cell.angle_alpha   90.00
_cell.angle_beta   90.00
_cell.angle_gamma   90.00
#
_symmetry.space_group_name_H-M   'P 1'
#
loop_
_entity.id
_entity.type
_entity.pdbx_description
1 polymer ?
#
loop_
_entity_poly.entity_id
_entity_poly.type
_entity_poly.pdbx_seq_one_letter_code
_entity_poly.pdbx_strand_id
1 'polypeptide(L)'
;MAVVRRILAAVAALAACGTLTTTAPAEAAGPGSAPGAHSGRAARAEITDIREIINQRTSEVGVYNGENRNTFAIAANNRWTGSLWIPWVGNQEEMTKSVALAWDGAVFRYWIFQDYWNTANQVRYSTTNSYAQSSPVPGSSTGAGRKRLIVRGDGTLFLENAS
;
A
#
# COMPACT_ATOMS: atom_id res chain seq x y z
N MET A 1 -0.61 -25.65 42.65
CA MET A 1 -0.96 -27.08 42.58
C MET A 1 -1.38 -27.40 41.15
N ALA A 2 -0.80 -28.45 40.55
CA ALA A 2 -1.09 -29.12 39.26
C ALA A 2 -1.09 -28.25 37.98
N VAL A 3 -0.09 -28.27 37.07
CA VAL A 3 0.48 -29.35 36.23
C VAL A 3 -0.55 -30.06 35.36
N VAL A 4 -0.52 -29.85 34.03
CA VAL A 4 -0.60 -30.94 33.03
C VAL A 4 0.23 -30.57 31.79
N ARG A 5 1.30 -31.35 31.57
CA ARG A 5 2.00 -31.53 30.30
C ARG A 5 1.20 -32.49 29.43
N ARG A 6 1.17 -32.30 28.10
CA ARG A 6 1.08 -33.42 27.14
C ARG A 6 1.94 -33.15 25.91
N ILE A 7 2.99 -33.95 25.82
CA ILE A 7 3.74 -34.32 24.62
C ILE A 7 2.90 -35.38 23.90
N LEU A 8 2.84 -35.38 22.57
CA LEU A 8 2.89 -36.63 21.78
C LEU A 8 3.45 -36.34 20.39
N ALA A 9 4.24 -37.30 19.92
CA ALA A 9 5.06 -37.29 18.72
C ALA A 9 4.52 -38.24 17.65
N ALA A 10 5.28 -38.33 16.55
CA ALA A 10 5.30 -39.36 15.50
C ALA A 10 4.36 -39.07 14.31
N VAL A 11 4.66 -39.44 13.06
CA VAL A 11 5.41 -40.57 12.50
C VAL A 11 6.01 -40.18 11.14
N ALA A 12 7.16 -40.76 10.82
CA ALA A 12 7.84 -40.69 9.52
C ALA A 12 7.15 -41.52 8.43
N ALA A 13 7.24 -41.10 7.17
CA ALA A 13 7.03 -41.99 6.02
C ALA A 13 8.22 -41.87 5.05
N LEU A 14 8.77 -43.02 4.71
CA LEU A 14 9.95 -43.26 3.88
C LEU A 14 9.52 -43.84 2.52
N ALA A 15 10.40 -43.68 1.52
CA ALA A 15 10.45 -44.35 0.21
C ALA A 15 9.49 -43.80 -0.87
N ALA A 16 9.85 -43.74 -2.16
CA ALA A 16 10.76 -44.60 -2.90
C ALA A 16 11.47 -43.90 -4.08
N CYS A 17 12.51 -44.61 -4.53
CA CYS A 17 13.45 -44.36 -5.61
C CYS A 17 12.80 -44.41 -7.01
N GLY A 18 13.37 -43.67 -7.97
CA GLY A 18 13.03 -43.78 -9.39
C GLY A 18 13.94 -42.91 -10.26
N THR A 19 15.06 -43.46 -10.71
CA THR A 19 15.92 -42.90 -11.77
C THR A 19 15.39 -43.32 -13.14
N LEU A 20 15.25 -42.38 -14.07
CA LEU A 20 15.25 -42.64 -15.52
C LEU A 20 15.94 -41.49 -16.25
N THR A 21 16.93 -41.86 -17.05
CA THR A 21 17.81 -41.03 -17.88
C THR A 21 17.21 -40.82 -19.29
N THR A 22 17.87 -39.94 -20.07
CA THR A 22 17.85 -39.78 -21.55
C THR A 22 16.57 -39.15 -22.15
N THR A 23 16.60 -38.13 -23.02
CA THR A 23 17.51 -37.79 -24.13
C THR A 23 17.26 -36.33 -24.56
N ALA A 24 18.30 -35.61 -24.99
CA ALA A 24 18.16 -34.32 -25.70
C ALA A 24 18.09 -34.54 -27.22
N PRO A 25 17.40 -33.64 -27.96
CA PRO A 25 17.88 -33.26 -29.28
C PRO A 25 17.95 -31.74 -29.50
N ALA A 26 19.07 -31.36 -30.11
CA ALA A 26 19.34 -30.28 -31.07
C ALA A 26 18.36 -29.08 -31.22
N GLU A 27 18.86 -27.93 -30.80
CA GLU A 27 19.03 -26.67 -31.56
C GLU A 27 18.32 -26.49 -32.91
N ALA A 28 17.50 -25.43 -32.99
CA ALA A 28 17.32 -24.63 -34.20
C ALA A 28 17.05 -23.17 -33.81
N ALA A 29 17.99 -22.28 -34.16
CA ALA A 29 17.88 -20.84 -34.01
C ALA A 29 17.01 -20.21 -35.11
N GLY A 30 16.25 -19.18 -34.75
CA GLY A 30 15.61 -18.24 -35.66
C GLY A 30 15.26 -16.95 -34.90
N PRO A 31 15.71 -15.76 -35.35
CA PRO A 31 15.57 -14.53 -34.57
C PRO A 31 14.22 -13.88 -34.84
N GLY A 32 13.42 -13.72 -33.80
CA GLY A 32 12.18 -12.95 -33.83
C GLY A 32 12.08 -12.11 -32.57
N SER A 33 12.65 -10.91 -32.59
CA SER A 33 12.43 -9.91 -31.55
C SER A 33 10.96 -9.49 -31.54
N ALA A 34 10.27 -9.72 -30.43
CA ALA A 34 9.01 -9.04 -30.09
C ALA A 34 9.18 -8.36 -28.72
N PRO A 35 8.99 -7.04 -28.59
CA PRO A 35 9.09 -6.36 -27.31
C PRO A 35 7.73 -6.48 -26.62
N GLY A 36 7.62 -7.38 -25.64
CA GLY A 36 6.39 -7.50 -24.89
C GLY A 36 6.26 -8.80 -24.11
N ALA A 37 6.98 -8.90 -22.98
CA ALA A 37 6.67 -9.86 -21.94
C ALA A 37 7.38 -9.48 -20.63
N HIS A 38 6.75 -8.63 -19.82
CA HIS A 38 6.99 -8.65 -18.38
C HIS A 38 5.90 -9.53 -17.74
N SER A 39 6.00 -10.83 -17.99
CA SER A 39 5.13 -11.84 -17.37
C SER A 39 5.99 -12.70 -16.46
N GLY A 40 5.72 -12.68 -15.14
CA GLY A 40 6.13 -13.81 -14.29
C GLY A 40 6.62 -13.54 -12.87
N ARG A 41 6.67 -12.30 -12.38
CA ARG A 41 6.81 -12.08 -10.92
C ARG A 41 5.40 -11.92 -10.37
N ALA A 42 5.02 -12.71 -9.35
CA ALA A 42 3.82 -12.41 -8.57
C ALA A 42 3.86 -10.90 -8.25
N ALA A 43 2.89 -10.14 -8.77
CA ALA A 43 2.86 -8.69 -8.64
C ALA A 43 2.81 -8.39 -7.15
N ARG A 44 3.97 -8.07 -6.57
CA ARG A 44 4.02 -7.57 -5.20
C ARG A 44 3.24 -6.26 -5.23
N ALA A 45 2.49 -5.99 -4.16
CA ALA A 45 1.92 -4.67 -4.00
C ALA A 45 3.06 -3.66 -4.15
N GLU A 46 2.91 -2.75 -5.11
CA GLU A 46 3.90 -1.72 -5.40
C GLU A 46 3.62 -0.53 -4.46
N ILE A 47 4.65 0.22 -4.10
CA ILE A 47 4.52 1.31 -3.12
C ILE A 47 3.88 2.53 -3.80
N THR A 48 2.85 3.09 -3.18
CA THR A 48 2.35 4.42 -3.52
C THR A 48 3.15 5.49 -2.78
N ASP A 49 3.68 6.45 -3.53
CA ASP A 49 4.55 7.52 -3.05
C ASP A 49 3.94 8.88 -3.38
N ILE A 50 3.47 9.59 -2.35
CA ILE A 50 2.95 10.96 -2.52
C ILE A 50 4.14 11.90 -2.72
N ARG A 51 4.20 12.52 -3.90
CA ARG A 51 5.23 13.50 -4.26
C ARG A 51 4.84 14.93 -3.97
N GLU A 52 3.53 15.15 -3.88
CA GLU A 52 2.96 16.46 -3.64
C GLU A 52 1.65 16.33 -2.87
N ILE A 53 1.46 17.23 -1.91
CA ILE A 53 0.17 17.44 -1.26
C ILE A 53 -0.24 18.88 -1.50
N ILE A 54 -1.35 19.09 -2.19
CA ILE A 54 -1.92 20.42 -2.45
C ILE A 54 -3.02 20.69 -1.43
N ASN A 55 -2.86 21.76 -0.66
CA ASN A 55 -3.89 22.26 0.23
C ASN A 55 -4.63 23.41 -0.45
N GLN A 56 -5.84 23.16 -0.94
CA GLN A 56 -6.72 24.18 -1.52
C GLN A 56 -7.65 24.82 -0.48
N ARG A 57 -7.51 24.45 0.79
CA ARG A 57 -8.30 25.04 1.87
C ARG A 57 -7.74 26.40 2.26
N THR A 58 -8.62 27.21 2.86
CA THR A 58 -8.28 28.49 3.47
C THR A 58 -7.67 28.34 4.88
N SER A 59 -7.58 27.12 5.41
CA SER A 59 -6.91 26.79 6.65
C SER A 59 -5.73 25.84 6.43
N GLU A 60 -4.81 25.81 7.39
CA GLU A 60 -3.68 24.88 7.40
C GLU A 60 -4.15 23.43 7.47
N VAL A 61 -3.45 22.54 6.75
CA VAL A 61 -3.61 21.09 6.85
C VAL A 61 -2.39 20.50 7.53
N GLY A 62 -2.60 19.90 8.69
CA GLY A 62 -1.62 19.06 9.37
C GLY A 62 -1.59 17.67 8.74
N VAL A 63 -0.39 17.12 8.59
CA VAL A 63 -0.13 15.77 8.08
C VAL A 63 0.68 15.02 9.13
N TYR A 64 0.18 13.87 9.58
CA TYR A 64 0.87 12.95 10.48
C TYR A 64 1.06 11.61 9.77
N ASN A 65 2.29 11.11 9.70
CA ASN A 65 2.58 9.78 9.20
C ASN A 65 2.74 8.82 10.39
N GLY A 66 1.78 7.91 10.57
CA GLY A 66 1.78 6.96 11.68
C GLY A 66 2.90 5.92 11.64
N GLU A 67 3.38 5.55 10.45
CA GLU A 67 4.42 4.53 10.25
C GLU A 67 5.77 4.97 10.84
N ASN A 68 6.14 6.24 10.65
CA ASN A 68 7.42 6.79 11.10
C ASN A 68 7.28 7.91 12.14
N ARG A 69 6.06 8.25 12.55
CA ARG A 69 5.71 9.27 13.56
C ARG A 69 6.18 10.68 13.21
N ASN A 70 6.29 10.99 11.92
CA ASN A 70 6.64 12.32 11.44
C ASN A 70 5.40 13.19 11.24
N THR A 71 5.53 14.48 11.53
CA THR A 71 4.48 15.48 11.33
C THR A 71 5.01 16.65 10.54
N PHE A 72 4.18 17.19 9.66
CA PHE A 72 4.41 18.48 9.03
C PHE A 72 3.08 19.17 8.74
N ALA A 73 3.12 20.45 8.40
CA ALA A 73 1.94 21.23 8.10
C ALA A 73 2.05 21.89 6.71
N ILE A 74 0.92 22.10 6.08
CA ILE A 74 0.79 22.74 4.78
C ILE A 74 -0.10 23.95 4.95
N ALA A 75 0.50 25.14 4.83
CA ALA A 75 -0.23 26.40 4.93
C ALA A 75 -1.41 26.44 3.95
N ALA A 76 -2.40 27.28 4.28
CA ALA A 76 -3.56 27.51 3.44
C ALA A 76 -3.15 27.89 2.00
N ASN A 77 -3.88 27.35 1.01
CA ASN A 77 -3.63 27.58 -0.42
C ASN A 77 -2.18 27.32 -0.88
N ASN A 78 -1.48 26.41 -0.20
CA ASN A 78 -0.08 26.09 -0.48
C ASN A 78 0.09 24.61 -0.82
N ARG A 79 1.33 24.19 -1.07
CA ARG A 79 1.70 22.81 -1.39
C ARG A 79 2.91 22.37 -0.58
N TRP A 80 2.93 21.09 -0.26
CA TRP A 80 4.13 20.39 0.18
C TRP A 80 4.66 19.52 -0.97
N THR A 81 5.98 19.44 -1.09
CA THR A 81 6.66 18.54 -2.05
C THR A 81 7.68 17.70 -1.32
N GLY A 82 7.84 16.44 -1.73
CA GLY A 82 8.76 15.52 -1.09
C GLY A 82 8.52 14.07 -1.50
N SER A 83 8.80 13.13 -0.61
CA SER A 83 8.43 11.73 -0.75
C SER A 83 7.77 11.26 0.53
N LEU A 84 6.52 10.82 0.41
CA LEU A 84 5.72 10.31 1.52
C LEU A 84 5.07 9.02 1.05
N TRP A 85 5.64 7.90 1.48
CA TRP A 85 5.06 6.60 1.19
C TRP A 85 3.74 6.44 1.94
N ILE A 86 2.73 5.96 1.24
CA ILE A 86 1.47 5.56 1.84
C ILE A 86 1.67 4.16 2.46
N PRO A 87 1.54 4.01 3.78
CA PRO A 87 1.78 2.72 4.43
C PRO A 87 0.76 1.66 4.01
N TRP A 88 1.23 0.42 3.92
CA TRP A 88 0.33 -0.72 3.78
C TRP A 88 -0.37 -1.02 5.10
N VAL A 89 -1.68 -1.20 5.02
CA VAL A 89 -2.52 -1.61 6.14
C VAL A 89 -3.34 -2.79 5.65
N GLY A 90 -3.29 -3.90 6.38
CA GLY A 90 -4.04 -5.12 6.07
C GLY A 90 -5.20 -5.40 7.02
N ASN A 91 -5.29 -4.69 8.16
CA ASN A 91 -6.36 -4.87 9.13
C ASN A 91 -6.51 -3.65 10.06
N GLN A 92 -7.45 -3.74 11.00
CA GLN A 92 -7.76 -2.66 11.94
C GLN A 92 -6.62 -2.30 12.90
N GLU A 93 -5.83 -3.27 13.37
CA GLU A 93 -4.75 -3.06 14.34
C GLU A 93 -3.61 -2.23 13.73
N GLU A 94 -3.48 -2.29 12.41
CA GLU A 94 -2.48 -1.56 11.63
C GLU A 94 -2.91 -0.15 11.23
N MET A 95 -4.17 0.25 11.47
CA MET A 95 -4.66 1.59 11.09
C MET A 95 -3.84 2.74 11.68
N THR A 96 -3.15 2.49 12.81
CA THR A 96 -2.23 3.43 13.45
C THR A 96 -1.04 3.85 12.57
N LYS A 97 -0.73 3.08 11.52
CA LYS A 97 0.32 3.39 10.53
C LYS A 97 -0.09 4.47 9.54
N SER A 98 -1.40 4.67 9.33
CA SER A 98 -1.95 5.52 8.25
C SER A 98 -1.35 6.93 8.23
N VAL A 99 -1.35 7.55 7.06
CA VAL A 99 -1.16 9.00 6.93
C VAL A 99 -2.46 9.68 7.35
N ALA A 100 -2.43 10.39 8.47
CA ALA A 100 -3.57 11.11 8.99
C ALA A 100 -3.51 12.60 8.62
N LEU A 101 -4.67 13.16 8.26
CA LEU A 101 -4.82 14.59 7.95
C LEU A 101 -5.69 15.27 8.99
N ALA A 102 -5.34 16.49 9.37
CA ALA A 102 -6.05 17.29 10.38
C ALA A 102 -6.16 18.76 9.95
N TRP A 103 -7.25 19.42 10.34
CA TRP A 103 -7.49 20.85 10.14
C TRP A 103 -8.65 21.33 11.01
N ASP A 104 -8.78 22.66 11.13
CA ASP A 104 -9.84 23.35 11.90
C ASP A 104 -9.98 22.82 13.34
N GLY A 105 -8.85 22.56 14.01
CA GLY A 105 -8.83 22.07 15.39
C GLY A 105 -9.31 20.62 15.59
N ALA A 106 -9.64 19.89 14.51
CA ALA A 106 -9.92 18.46 14.61
C ALA A 106 -8.63 17.68 14.87
N VAL A 107 -8.71 16.63 15.70
CA VAL A 107 -7.57 15.75 15.98
C VAL A 107 -7.11 15.06 14.69
N PHE A 108 -8.02 14.38 13.98
CA PHE A 108 -7.79 13.82 12.64
C PHE A 108 -9.13 13.73 11.87
N ARG A 109 -9.09 13.99 10.57
CA ARG A 109 -10.23 14.01 9.63
C ARG A 109 -10.22 12.81 8.71
N TYR A 110 -9.03 12.42 8.26
CA TYR A 110 -8.82 11.30 7.35
C TYR A 110 -7.65 10.46 7.80
N TRP A 111 -7.75 9.15 7.60
CA TRP A 111 -6.66 8.17 7.71
C TRP A 111 -6.49 7.52 6.35
N ILE A 112 -5.37 7.79 5.69
CA ILE A 112 -5.06 7.37 4.33
C ILE A 112 -4.02 6.25 4.38
N PHE A 113 -4.30 5.16 3.67
CA PHE A 113 -3.44 3.98 3.64
C PHE A 113 -3.59 3.23 2.31
N GLN A 114 -2.66 2.31 2.02
CA GLN A 114 -2.75 1.42 0.89
C GLN A 114 -3.21 0.05 1.39
N ASP A 115 -4.28 -0.48 0.79
CA ASP A 115 -4.85 -1.78 1.13
C ASP A 115 -3.87 -2.89 0.74
N TYR A 116 -3.33 -3.58 1.74
CA TYR A 116 -2.33 -4.63 1.56
C TYR A 116 -2.88 -5.81 0.73
N TRP A 117 -4.16 -6.13 0.90
CA TRP A 117 -4.78 -7.30 0.27
C TRP A 117 -5.24 -7.02 -1.16
N ASN A 118 -5.30 -5.75 -1.55
CA ASN A 118 -5.77 -5.36 -2.87
C ASN A 118 -4.63 -5.37 -3.90
N THR A 119 -4.67 -6.35 -4.81
CA THR A 119 -3.66 -6.52 -5.87
C THR A 119 -3.62 -5.39 -6.89
N ALA A 120 -4.62 -4.51 -6.93
CA ALA A 120 -4.62 -3.30 -7.75
C ALA A 120 -3.93 -2.10 -7.07
N ASN A 121 -3.28 -2.30 -5.90
CA ASN A 121 -2.59 -1.25 -5.14
C ASN A 121 -3.51 -0.09 -4.73
N GLN A 122 -4.69 -0.43 -4.20
CA GLN A 122 -5.73 0.54 -3.88
C GLN A 122 -5.35 1.40 -2.65
N VAL A 123 -5.25 2.71 -2.84
CA VAL A 123 -5.22 3.71 -1.77
C VAL A 123 -6.65 3.96 -1.28
N ARG A 124 -6.83 3.88 0.03
CA ARG A 124 -8.10 4.06 0.73
C ARG A 124 -7.98 5.17 1.76
N TYR A 125 -9.12 5.69 2.17
CA TYR A 125 -9.24 6.57 3.33
C TYR A 125 -10.34 6.09 4.27
N SER A 126 -10.22 6.44 5.54
CA SER A 126 -11.28 6.34 6.54
C SER A 126 -11.49 7.70 7.20
N THR A 127 -12.72 8.03 7.58
CA THR A 127 -13.04 9.21 8.40
C THR A 127 -13.23 8.87 9.88
N THR A 128 -13.21 7.59 10.22
CA THR A 128 -13.47 7.07 11.57
C THR A 128 -12.33 6.18 12.09
N ASN A 129 -11.17 6.24 11.44
CA ASN A 129 -10.03 5.36 11.73
C ASN A 129 -10.38 3.85 11.65
N SER A 130 -11.30 3.50 10.76
CA SER A 130 -11.77 2.12 10.56
C SER A 130 -11.29 1.55 9.24
N TYR A 131 -10.64 0.39 9.28
CA TYR A 131 -10.24 -0.37 8.10
C TYR A 131 -11.48 -0.84 7.31
N ALA A 132 -12.45 -1.44 8.02
CA ALA A 132 -13.65 -2.01 7.41
C ALA A 132 -14.58 -0.94 6.78
N GLN A 133 -14.66 0.25 7.40
CA GLN A 133 -15.49 1.37 6.89
C GLN A 133 -14.70 2.35 6.00
N SER A 134 -13.51 1.95 5.54
CA SER A 134 -12.73 2.77 4.62
C SER A 134 -13.32 2.73 3.21
N SER A 135 -12.99 3.73 2.40
CA SER A 135 -13.39 3.84 0.99
C SER A 135 -12.16 4.13 0.12
N PRO A 136 -12.17 3.74 -1.18
CA PRO A 136 -11.18 4.23 -2.13
C PRO A 136 -11.07 5.75 -2.10
N VAL A 137 -9.85 6.29 -2.12
CA VAL A 137 -9.68 7.75 -2.33
C VAL A 137 -10.24 8.11 -3.71
N PRO A 138 -11.05 9.17 -3.86
CA PRO A 138 -11.52 9.60 -5.17
C PRO A 138 -10.36 9.90 -6.13
N GLY A 139 -10.51 9.56 -7.42
CA GLY A 139 -9.48 9.79 -8.45
C GLY A 139 -8.63 8.55 -8.76
N SER A 140 -7.34 8.76 -9.00
CA SER A 140 -6.37 7.74 -9.42
C SER A 140 -5.87 6.88 -8.25
N SER A 141 -6.78 6.26 -7.51
CA SER A 141 -6.48 5.55 -6.26
C SER A 141 -6.02 4.10 -6.43
N THR A 142 -6.11 3.54 -7.63
CA THR A 142 -5.44 2.28 -7.99
C THR A 142 -4.16 2.54 -8.77
N GLY A 143 -3.34 1.51 -8.90
CA GLY A 143 -2.01 1.59 -9.49
C GLY A 143 -1.08 2.32 -8.54
N ALA A 144 0.01 1.68 -8.14
CA ALA A 144 0.99 2.27 -7.25
C ALA A 144 1.81 3.38 -7.94
N GLY A 145 2.93 3.76 -7.33
CA GLY A 145 3.85 4.73 -7.89
C GLY A 145 3.57 6.15 -7.41
N ARG A 146 4.00 7.12 -8.20
CA ARG A 146 3.99 8.53 -7.81
C ARG A 146 2.59 9.11 -7.90
N LYS A 147 2.13 9.72 -6.81
CA LYS A 147 0.82 10.37 -6.74
C LYS A 147 0.94 11.78 -6.20
N ARG A 148 -0.09 12.57 -6.51
CA ARG A 148 -0.38 13.86 -5.90
C ARG A 148 -1.67 13.73 -5.12
N LEU A 149 -1.66 14.15 -3.87
CA LEU A 149 -2.85 14.24 -3.03
C LEU A 149 -3.36 15.68 -3.01
N ILE A 150 -4.66 15.85 -3.19
CA ILE A 150 -5.31 17.16 -3.17
C ILE A 150 -6.33 17.15 -2.05
N VAL A 151 -6.17 18.09 -1.11
CA VAL A 151 -7.20 18.45 -0.12
C VAL A 151 -7.94 19.64 -0.68
N ARG A 152 -9.18 19.43 -1.14
CA ARG A 152 -10.00 20.47 -1.77
C ARG A 152 -10.49 21.48 -0.75
N GLY A 153 -10.93 22.65 -1.23
CA GLY A 153 -11.43 23.73 -0.38
C GLY A 153 -12.62 23.33 0.51
N ASP A 154 -13.44 22.38 0.06
CA ASP A 154 -14.56 21.80 0.82
C ASP A 154 -14.14 20.71 1.82
N GLY A 155 -12.84 20.40 1.89
CA GLY A 155 -12.27 19.35 2.73
C GLY A 155 -12.30 17.95 2.13
N THR A 156 -12.81 17.75 0.92
CA THR A 156 -12.76 16.44 0.26
C THR A 156 -11.36 16.10 -0.25
N LEU A 157 -11.09 14.79 -0.39
CA LEU A 157 -9.82 14.28 -0.91
C LEU A 157 -9.92 13.89 -2.38
N PHE A 158 -8.82 14.08 -3.11
CA PHE A 158 -8.67 13.59 -4.47
C PHE A 158 -7.22 13.16 -4.72
N LEU A 159 -7.02 12.07 -5.44
CA LEU A 159 -5.71 11.53 -5.80
C LEU A 159 -5.50 11.59 -7.31
N GLU A 160 -4.31 12.02 -7.73
CA GLU A 160 -3.90 12.08 -9.13
C GLU A 160 -2.56 11.37 -9.31
N ASN A 161 -2.28 10.90 -10.53
CA ASN A 161 -0.92 10.49 -10.88
C ASN A 161 0.01 11.71 -10.91
N ALA A 162 1.19 11.58 -10.33
CA ALA A 162 2.24 12.58 -10.44
C ALA A 162 3.26 12.16 -11.51
N SER A 163 3.80 13.15 -12.23
CA SER A 163 4.88 12.99 -13.20
C SER A 163 6.23 12.71 -12.55
#